data_AF-A0A350M1R1-F1
#
_entry.id   AF-A0A350M1R1-F1
#
_cell.length_a   1.000
_cell.length_b   1.000
_cell.length_c   1.000
_cell.angle_alpha   90.00
_cell.angle_beta   90.00
_cell.angle_gamma   90.00
#
_symmetry.space_group_name_H-M   'P 1'
#
loop_
_entity.id
_entity.type
_entity.pdbx_description
1 polymer ?
#
loop_
_entity_poly.entity_id
_entity_poly.type
_entity_poly.pdbx_seq_one_letter_code
_entity_poly.pdbx_strand_id
1 'polypeptide(L)'
;SGREMILFAGGVFLIAKSTSEIHNKLDVSEHAHEVKKPDTVFNVIMQIVLLDIIFSFDSILTAIGMTKVVSLMIIAMIIAMIVMLVFAKSISGYMEKRPTLQILALSFLILIGFMLILEAAEIHVPKGYIYFAVFFSLIVEMINMRIRKKSRPIHLHKRSEE
;
A
#
# COMPACT_ATOMS: atom_id res chain seq x y z
N SER A 1 3.46 -9.36 25.10
CA SER A 1 4.91 -9.41 25.42
C SER A 1 5.81 -9.50 24.18
N GLY A 2 5.78 -10.56 23.34
CA GLY A 2 6.57 -10.61 22.08
C GLY A 2 5.81 -10.14 20.83
N ARG A 3 4.53 -10.55 20.73
CA ARG A 3 3.61 -10.17 19.65
C ARG A 3 3.45 -8.65 19.54
N GLU A 4 3.11 -7.98 20.64
CA GLU A 4 2.92 -6.53 20.65
C GLU A 4 4.18 -5.79 20.18
N MET A 5 5.37 -6.26 20.56
CA MET A 5 6.62 -5.62 20.16
C MET A 5 6.87 -5.73 18.65
N ILE A 6 6.55 -6.88 18.05
CA ILE A 6 6.63 -7.08 16.59
C ILE A 6 5.59 -6.19 15.87
N LEU A 7 4.36 -6.15 16.38
CA LEU A 7 3.29 -5.32 15.81
C LEU A 7 3.61 -3.83 15.89
N PHE A 8 4.11 -3.36 17.03
CA PHE A 8 4.52 -1.97 17.24
C PHE A 8 5.68 -1.60 16.32
N ALA A 9 6.76 -2.40 16.30
CA ALA A 9 7.92 -2.15 15.45
C ALA A 9 7.55 -2.20 13.96
N GLY A 10 6.73 -3.17 13.55
CA GLY A 10 6.22 -3.29 12.19
C GLY A 10 5.36 -2.09 11.81
N GLY A 11 4.47 -1.65 12.69
CA GLY A 11 3.62 -0.48 12.47
C GLY A 11 4.42 0.82 12.30
N VAL A 12 5.37 1.08 13.19
CA VAL A 12 6.28 2.23 13.08
C VAL A 12 7.10 2.17 11.79
N PHE A 13 7.64 1.00 11.44
CA PHE A 13 8.40 0.79 10.21
C PHE A 13 7.56 1.11 8.96
N LEU A 14 6.32 0.61 8.89
CA LEU A 14 5.43 0.84 7.76
C LEU A 14 5.10 2.33 7.60
N ILE A 15 4.79 3.05 8.69
CA ILE A 15 4.50 4.49 8.65
C ILE A 15 5.73 5.26 8.19
N ALA A 16 6.88 5.01 8.80
CA ALA A 16 8.12 5.74 8.49
C ALA A 16 8.53 5.54 7.03
N LYS A 17 8.53 4.29 6.55
CA LYS A 17 8.88 3.98 5.16
C LYS A 17 7.90 4.56 4.16
N SER A 18 6.60 4.42 4.41
CA SER A 18 5.59 4.92 3.48
C SER A 18 5.58 6.44 3.42
N THR A 19 5.77 7.12 4.55
CA THR A 19 5.88 8.59 4.60
C THR A 19 7.13 9.08 3.86
N SER A 20 8.28 8.44 4.08
CA SER A 20 9.52 8.75 3.36
C SER A 20 9.36 8.53 1.85
N GLU A 21 8.71 7.45 1.44
CA GLU A 21 8.45 7.14 0.03
C GLU A 21 7.52 8.18 -0.63
N ILE A 22 6.47 8.61 0.08
CA ILE A 22 5.58 9.68 -0.37
C ILE A 22 6.36 10.99 -0.53
N HIS A 23 7.18 11.37 0.46
CA HIS A 23 7.99 12.59 0.42
C HIS A 23 8.96 12.58 -0.77
N ASN A 24 9.70 11.48 -0.95
CA ASN A 24 10.61 11.30 -2.09
C ASN A 24 9.89 11.42 -3.44
N LYS A 25 8.63 10.97 -3.55
CA LYS A 25 7.84 11.08 -4.79
C LYS A 25 7.29 12.47 -5.02
N LEU A 26 7.00 13.23 -3.96
CA LEU A 26 6.55 14.62 -4.04
C LEU A 26 7.70 15.55 -4.49
N ASP A 27 8.90 15.39 -3.93
CA ASP A 27 10.07 16.20 -4.30
C ASP A 27 10.48 16.02 -5.77
N VAL A 28 10.26 14.83 -6.33
CA VAL A 28 10.54 14.55 -7.74
C VAL A 28 9.56 15.27 -8.69
N SER A 29 8.39 15.68 -8.22
CA SER A 29 7.43 16.44 -9.04
C SER A 29 7.76 17.93 -9.16
N GLU A 30 8.60 18.48 -8.27
CA GLU A 30 9.04 19.89 -8.30
C GLU A 30 10.34 20.13 -9.09
N HIS A 31 11.13 19.09 -9.38
CA HIS A 31 12.40 19.22 -10.10
C HIS A 31 12.41 18.37 -11.38
N ALA A 32 11.88 18.94 -12.47
CA ALA A 32 11.78 18.30 -13.78
C ALA A 32 13.12 18.03 -14.50
N HIS A 33 14.27 18.17 -13.84
CA HIS A 33 15.59 18.02 -14.45
C HIS A 33 16.59 17.25 -13.58
N GLU A 34 16.23 16.10 -13.04
CA GLU A 34 17.25 15.09 -12.70
C GLU A 34 16.76 13.70 -13.09
N VAL A 35 17.52 13.04 -13.96
CA VAL A 35 17.35 11.64 -14.33
C VAL A 35 17.57 10.80 -13.07
N LYS A 36 16.50 10.41 -12.37
CA LYS A 36 16.59 9.50 -11.21
C LYS A 36 16.45 8.04 -11.64
N LYS A 37 17.30 7.21 -11.03
CA LYS A 37 17.32 5.75 -11.15
C LYS A 37 15.92 5.19 -10.86
N PRO A 38 15.44 4.20 -11.63
CA PRO A 38 14.18 3.53 -11.32
C PRO A 38 14.24 2.97 -9.90
N ASP A 39 13.16 3.13 -9.14
CA ASP A 39 12.96 2.40 -7.88
C ASP A 39 13.27 0.93 -8.18
N THR A 40 14.37 0.43 -7.62
CA THR A 40 14.82 -0.92 -7.95
C THR A 40 13.68 -1.85 -7.58
N VAL A 41 13.25 -2.71 -8.50
CA VAL A 41 12.22 -3.75 -8.30
C VAL A 41 12.41 -4.48 -6.96
N PHE A 42 13.65 -4.57 -6.48
CA PHE A 42 14.05 -5.01 -5.14
C PHE A 42 13.37 -4.28 -3.96
N ASN A 43 13.23 -2.95 -3.98
CA ASN A 43 12.59 -2.17 -2.91
C ASN A 43 11.08 -2.45 -2.83
N VAL A 44 10.41 -2.56 -3.97
CA VAL A 44 8.98 -2.90 -4.05
C VAL A 44 8.75 -4.33 -3.58
N ILE A 45 9.60 -5.27 -4.01
CA ILE A 45 9.55 -6.66 -3.54
C ILE A 45 9.80 -6.74 -2.03
N MET A 46 10.82 -6.05 -1.50
CA MET A 46 11.08 -6.03 -0.06
C MET A 46 9.93 -5.44 0.73
N GLN A 47 9.24 -4.41 0.22
CA GLN A 47 8.03 -3.88 0.85
C GLN A 47 6.89 -4.91 0.86
N ILE A 48 6.63 -5.57 -0.27
CA ILE A 48 5.58 -6.60 -0.36
C ILE A 48 5.87 -7.74 0.61
N VAL A 49 7.10 -8.23 0.68
CA VAL A 49 7.51 -9.29 1.59
C VAL A 49 7.35 -8.87 3.06
N LEU A 50 7.73 -7.64 3.42
CA LEU A 50 7.55 -7.13 4.79
C LEU A 50 6.07 -6.98 5.16
N LEU A 51 5.25 -6.46 4.25
CA LEU A 51 3.82 -6.31 4.41
C LEU A 51 3.14 -7.67 4.58
N ASP A 52 3.55 -8.65 3.78
CA ASP A 52 3.05 -10.02 3.80
C ASP A 52 3.46 -10.77 5.07
N ILE A 53 4.68 -10.57 5.58
CA ILE A 53 5.09 -11.09 6.90
C ILE A 53 4.21 -10.50 8.01
N ILE A 54 3.95 -9.19 7.98
CA ILE A 54 3.14 -8.51 9.01
C ILE A 54 1.67 -8.96 8.93
N PHE A 55 1.11 -9.05 7.72
CA PHE A 55 -0.27 -9.46 7.48
C PHE A 55 -0.50 -10.96 7.74
N SER A 56 0.49 -11.80 7.44
CA SER A 56 0.46 -13.22 7.76
C SER A 56 0.47 -13.46 9.27
N PHE A 57 1.19 -12.65 10.06
CA PHE A 57 1.15 -12.74 11.52
C PHE A 57 -0.26 -12.45 12.09
N ASP A 58 -0.93 -11.37 11.67
CA ASP A 58 -2.31 -11.06 12.10
C ASP A 58 -3.31 -12.13 11.61
N SER A 59 -3.16 -12.59 10.37
CA SER A 59 -3.99 -13.66 9.80
C SER A 59 -3.81 -14.99 10.56
N ILE A 60 -2.58 -15.32 10.97
CA ILE A 60 -2.28 -16.49 11.80
C ILE A 60 -2.94 -16.35 13.17
N LEU A 61 -2.78 -15.19 13.83
CA LEU A 61 -3.34 -14.97 15.16
C LEU A 61 -4.88 -14.99 15.16
N THR A 62 -5.50 -14.40 14.13
CA THR A 62 -6.95 -14.46 13.92
C THR A 62 -7.42 -15.90 13.63
N ALA A 63 -6.68 -16.65 12.80
CA ALA A 63 -7.06 -18.00 12.42
C ALA A 63 -6.80 -19.06 13.51
N ILE A 64 -5.79 -18.90 14.36
CA ILE A 64 -5.59 -19.74 15.57
C ILE A 64 -6.79 -19.59 16.52
N GLY A 65 -7.39 -18.40 16.59
CA GLY A 65 -8.62 -18.16 17.35
C GLY A 65 -9.88 -18.82 16.76
N MET A 66 -9.89 -19.11 15.45
CA MET A 66 -11.05 -19.65 14.73
C MET A 66 -10.96 -21.15 14.40
N THR A 67 -9.75 -21.70 14.25
CA THR A 67 -9.54 -23.10 13.84
C THR A 67 -8.34 -23.71 14.56
N LYS A 68 -8.46 -24.98 14.96
CA LYS A 68 -7.35 -25.72 15.58
C LYS A 68 -6.42 -26.40 14.57
N VAL A 69 -6.73 -26.32 13.28
CA VAL A 69 -6.03 -27.07 12.22
C VAL A 69 -4.93 -26.21 11.62
N VAL A 70 -3.79 -26.19 12.28
CA VAL A 70 -2.59 -25.42 11.88
C VAL A 70 -2.18 -25.72 10.43
N SER A 71 -2.33 -26.98 9.97
CA SER A 71 -2.00 -27.36 8.60
C SER A 71 -2.80 -26.60 7.54
N LEU A 72 -4.10 -26.34 7.77
CA LEU A 72 -4.93 -25.60 6.81
C LEU A 72 -4.51 -24.13 6.73
N MET A 73 -4.14 -23.54 7.87
CA MET A 73 -3.66 -22.17 7.92
C MET A 73 -2.35 -22.00 7.13
N ILE A 74 -1.38 -22.89 7.34
CA ILE A 74 -0.09 -22.84 6.64
C ILE A 74 -0.30 -23.01 5.13
N ILE A 75 -1.12 -23.97 4.70
CA ILE A 75 -1.41 -24.19 3.28
C ILE A 75 -2.07 -22.96 2.66
N ALA A 76 -3.09 -22.38 3.31
CA ALA A 76 -3.76 -21.18 2.82
C ALA A 76 -2.79 -19.99 2.70
N MET A 77 -1.90 -19.82 3.67
CA MET A 77 -0.89 -18.76 3.66
C MET A 77 0.10 -18.93 2.52
N ILE A 78 0.62 -20.15 2.30
CA ILE A 78 1.54 -20.42 1.18
C ILE A 78 0.86 -20.15 -0.16
N ILE A 79 -0.40 -20.57 -0.33
CA ILE A 79 -1.15 -20.30 -1.56
C ILE A 79 -1.31 -18.79 -1.78
N ALA A 80 -1.69 -18.04 -0.74
CA ALA A 80 -1.85 -16.59 -0.80
C ALA A 80 -0.53 -15.89 -1.19
N MET A 81 0.60 -16.31 -0.58
CA MET A 81 1.94 -15.80 -0.90
C MET A 81 2.30 -16.03 -2.36
N ILE A 82 2.09 -17.25 -2.88
CA ILE A 82 2.40 -17.58 -4.28
C ILE A 82 1.59 -16.69 -5.22
N VAL A 83 0.28 -16.54 -4.97
CA VAL A 83 -0.58 -15.66 -5.76
C VAL A 83 -0.05 -14.22 -5.70
N MET A 84 0.28 -13.70 -4.53
CA MET A 84 0.81 -12.34 -4.38
C MET A 84 2.09 -12.14 -5.20
N LEU A 85 3.05 -13.07 -5.15
CA LEU A 85 4.31 -12.99 -5.90
C LEU A 85 4.10 -13.05 -7.41
N VAL A 86 3.20 -13.92 -7.88
CA VAL A 86 2.86 -14.04 -9.32
C VAL A 86 2.28 -12.73 -9.84
N PHE A 87 1.42 -12.07 -9.06
CA PHE A 87 0.77 -10.82 -9.47
C PHE A 87 1.61 -9.55 -9.19
N ALA A 88 2.62 -9.61 -8.32
CA ALA A 88 3.41 -8.46 -7.89
C ALA A 88 3.97 -7.64 -9.05
N LYS A 89 4.56 -8.30 -10.07
CA LYS A 89 5.11 -7.60 -11.25
C LYS A 89 4.03 -6.86 -12.06
N SER A 90 2.87 -7.48 -12.21
CA SER A 90 1.75 -6.93 -12.96
C SER A 90 1.13 -5.73 -12.23
N ILE A 91 0.96 -5.86 -10.90
CA ILE A 91 0.47 -4.79 -10.03
C ILE A 91 1.44 -3.60 -10.04
N SER A 92 2.74 -3.85 -9.83
CA SER A 92 3.77 -2.81 -9.84
C SER A 92 3.79 -2.04 -11.17
N GLY A 93 3.79 -2.74 -12.30
CA GLY A 93 3.78 -2.09 -13.62
C GLY A 93 2.50 -1.30 -13.92
N TYR A 94 1.36 -1.64 -13.29
CA TYR A 94 0.14 -0.85 -13.39
C TYR A 94 0.21 0.42 -12.53
N MET A 95 0.80 0.32 -11.33
CA MET A 95 1.00 1.45 -10.41
C MET A 95 1.98 2.48 -10.97
N GLU A 96 3.06 2.06 -11.65
CA GLU A 96 4.01 2.97 -12.31
C GLU A 96 3.33 3.89 -13.35
N LYS A 97 2.30 3.40 -14.03
CA LYS A 97 1.54 4.16 -15.03
C LYS A 97 0.51 5.11 -14.41
N ARG A 98 0.26 4.99 -13.09
CA ARG A 98 -0.80 5.69 -12.35
C ARG A 98 -0.27 6.16 -10.98
N PRO A 99 0.41 7.31 -10.91
CA PRO A 99 1.02 7.81 -9.68
C PRO A 99 0.03 7.96 -8.51
N THR A 100 -1.23 8.30 -8.79
CA THR A 100 -2.29 8.41 -7.79
C THR A 100 -2.62 7.07 -7.12
N LEU A 101 -2.62 5.97 -7.89
CA LEU A 101 -2.76 4.61 -7.32
C LEU A 101 -1.55 4.20 -6.48
N GLN A 102 -0.35 4.65 -6.86
CA GLN A 102 0.85 4.39 -6.07
C GLN A 102 0.79 5.11 -4.72
N ILE A 103 0.41 6.39 -4.70
CA ILE A 103 0.22 7.17 -3.47
C ILE A 103 -0.92 6.57 -2.62
N LEU A 104 -2.01 6.09 -3.25
CA LEU A 104 -3.10 5.43 -2.55
C LEU A 104 -2.62 4.15 -1.83
N ALA A 105 -1.80 3.33 -2.47
CA ALA A 105 -1.22 2.13 -1.86
C ALA A 105 -0.29 2.47 -0.69
N LEU A 106 0.57 3.48 -0.83
CA LEU A 106 1.42 3.96 0.27
C LEU A 106 0.57 4.52 1.44
N SER A 107 -0.56 5.14 1.14
CA SER A 107 -1.50 5.61 2.17
C SER A 107 -2.17 4.45 2.91
N PHE A 108 -2.48 3.35 2.23
CA PHE A 108 -2.95 2.12 2.89
C PHE A 108 -1.89 1.50 3.79
N LEU A 109 -0.62 1.54 3.39
CA LEU A 109 0.47 1.09 4.26
C LEU A 109 0.54 1.92 5.56
N ILE A 110 0.33 3.23 5.50
CA ILE A 110 0.26 4.09 6.69
C ILE A 110 -0.94 3.70 7.56
N LEU A 111 -2.12 3.51 6.95
CA LEU A 111 -3.34 3.10 7.67
C LEU A 111 -3.16 1.75 8.38
N ILE A 112 -2.57 0.76 7.69
CA ILE A 112 -2.26 -0.55 8.26
C ILE A 112 -1.20 -0.42 9.34
N GLY A 113 -0.13 0.36 9.10
CA GLY A 113 0.90 0.64 10.10
C GLY A 113 0.34 1.23 11.39
N PHE A 114 -0.60 2.16 11.26
CA PHE A 114 -1.32 2.74 12.39
C PHE A 114 -2.18 1.71 13.13
N MET A 115 -2.90 0.86 12.39
CA MET A 115 -3.71 -0.21 12.97
C MET A 115 -2.87 -1.20 13.77
N LEU A 116 -1.67 -1.55 13.32
CA LEU A 116 -0.75 -2.43 14.06
C LEU A 116 -0.25 -1.81 15.37
N ILE A 117 0.02 -0.50 15.38
CA ILE A 117 0.39 0.24 16.60
C ILE A 117 -0.76 0.20 17.59
N LEU A 118 -2.00 0.43 17.13
CA LEU A 118 -3.19 0.34 17.99
C LEU A 118 -3.39 -1.06 18.54
N GLU A 119 -3.22 -2.09 17.71
CA GLU A 119 -3.36 -3.47 18.14
C GLU A 119 -2.24 -3.90 19.11
N ALA A 120 -1.03 -3.37 18.94
CA ALA A 120 0.07 -3.52 19.90
C ALA A 120 -0.21 -2.81 21.24
N ALA A 121 -1.01 -1.75 21.23
CA ALA A 121 -1.49 -1.06 22.43
C ALA A 121 -2.77 -1.70 23.02
N GLU A 122 -3.16 -2.88 22.54
CA GLU A 122 -4.40 -3.60 22.91
C GLU A 122 -5.70 -2.83 22.58
N ILE A 123 -5.62 -1.77 21.77
CA ILE A 123 -6.76 -1.01 21.30
C ILE A 123 -7.36 -1.72 20.09
N HIS A 124 -8.51 -2.36 20.32
CA HIS A 124 -9.21 -3.09 19.28
C HIS A 124 -10.03 -2.16 18.40
N VAL A 125 -9.57 -1.95 17.16
CA VAL A 125 -10.35 -1.29 16.12
C VAL A 125 -11.07 -2.35 15.28
N PRO A 126 -12.41 -2.25 15.10
CA PRO A 126 -13.12 -3.17 14.23
C PRO A 126 -12.57 -3.13 12.80
N LYS A 127 -12.08 -4.27 12.31
CA LYS A 127 -11.43 -4.40 10.99
C LYS A 127 -12.33 -3.91 9.84
N GLY A 128 -13.65 -3.94 10.02
CA GLY A 128 -14.64 -3.42 9.06
C GLY A 128 -14.45 -1.94 8.71
N TYR A 129 -14.01 -1.08 9.64
CA TYR A 129 -13.73 0.32 9.34
C TYR A 129 -12.55 0.48 8.38
N ILE A 130 -11.51 -0.34 8.57
CA ILE A 130 -10.33 -0.35 7.69
C ILE A 130 -10.72 -0.85 6.30
N TYR A 131 -11.46 -1.96 6.22
CA TYR A 131 -11.92 -2.50 4.94
C TYR A 131 -12.83 -1.53 4.20
N PHE A 132 -13.71 -0.83 4.92
CA PHE A 132 -14.54 0.22 4.35
C PHE A 132 -13.70 1.39 3.83
N ALA A 133 -12.70 1.86 4.59
CA ALA A 133 -11.82 2.95 4.17
C ALA A 133 -11.02 2.60 2.90
N VAL A 134 -10.45 1.38 2.84
CA VAL A 134 -9.73 0.87 1.66
C VAL A 134 -10.65 0.76 0.45
N PHE A 135 -11.84 0.18 0.63
CA PHE A 135 -12.81 0.02 -0.45
C PHE A 135 -13.33 1.36 -0.97
N PHE A 136 -13.72 2.26 -0.06
CA PHE A 136 -14.24 3.58 -0.40
C PHE A 136 -13.21 4.40 -1.17
N SER A 137 -11.97 4.44 -0.69
CA SER A 137 -10.90 5.19 -1.35
C SER A 137 -10.52 4.62 -2.73
N LEU A 138 -10.57 3.29 -2.92
CA LEU A 138 -10.44 2.68 -4.25
C LEU A 138 -11.57 3.11 -5.19
N ILE A 139 -12.82 3.19 -4.71
CA ILE A 139 -13.94 3.71 -5.49
C ILE A 139 -13.71 5.17 -5.89
N VAL A 140 -13.34 6.01 -4.92
CA VAL A 140 -13.05 7.44 -5.17
C VAL A 140 -11.94 7.56 -6.22
N GLU A 141 -10.88 6.77 -6.10
CA GLU A 141 -9.77 6.79 -7.06
C GLU A 141 -10.18 6.27 -8.44
N MET A 142 -11.03 5.25 -8.52
CA MET A 142 -11.64 4.81 -9.78
C MET A 142 -12.48 5.91 -10.44
N ILE A 143 -13.22 6.70 -9.66
CA ILE A 143 -13.98 7.85 -10.16
C ILE A 143 -13.01 8.94 -10.65
N ASN A 144 -11.99 9.29 -9.85
CA ASN A 144 -10.98 10.27 -10.22
C ASN A 144 -10.28 9.91 -11.54
N MET A 145 -9.87 8.65 -11.70
CA MET A 145 -9.26 8.16 -12.93
C MET A 145 -10.20 8.30 -14.14
N ARG A 146 -11.50 8.04 -13.99
CA ARG A 146 -12.49 8.20 -15.07
C ARG A 146 -12.67 9.66 -15.47
N ILE A 147 -12.72 10.58 -14.50
CA ILE A 147 -12.89 12.01 -14.75
C ILE A 147 -11.65 12.58 -15.45
N ARG A 148 -10.44 12.24 -14.96
CA ARG A 148 -9.17 12.74 -15.51
C ARG A 148 -8.93 12.31 -16.96
N LYS A 149 -9.45 11.15 -17.35
CA LYS A 149 -9.39 10.66 -18.75
C LYS A 149 -10.26 11.51 -19.71
N LYS A 150 -11.22 12.28 -19.18
CA LYS A 150 -12.16 13.10 -19.95
C LYS A 150 -11.70 14.55 -20.14
N SER A 151 -10.82 15.06 -19.26
CA SER A 151 -10.21 16.39 -19.39
C SER A 151 -9.04 16.35 -20.37
N ARG A 152 -9.32 16.56 -21.67
CA ARG A 152 -8.30 16.93 -22.68
C ARG A 152 -7.69 18.29 -22.32
N PRO A 153 -6.41 18.56 -22.65
CA PRO A 153 -5.79 19.83 -22.33
C PRO A 153 -6.55 20.94 -23.07
N ILE A 154 -7.02 21.94 -22.32
CA ILE A 154 -7.53 23.18 -22.90
C ILE A 154 -6.32 23.87 -23.51
N HIS A 155 -6.16 23.74 -24.84
CA HIS A 155 -5.18 24.52 -25.59
C HIS A 155 -5.60 25.99 -25.51
N LEU A 156 -4.92 26.74 -24.63
CA LEU A 156 -4.97 28.19 -24.63
C LEU A 156 -4.36 28.66 -25.96
N HIS A 157 -5.21 29.16 -26.86
CA HIS A 157 -4.77 29.94 -28.01
C HIS A 157 -4.03 31.16 -27.47
N LYS A 158 -2.70 31.18 -27.59
CA LYS A 158 -1.97 32.45 -27.57
C LYS A 158 -2.39 33.20 -28.83
N ARG A 159 -3.25 34.20 -28.63
CA ARG A 159 -3.53 35.23 -29.61
C ARG A 159 -2.19 35.81 -30.05
N SER A 160 -1.86 35.66 -31.33
CA SER A 160 -0.80 36.43 -31.96
C SER A 160 -1.18 37.89 -31.80
N GLU A 161 -0.42 38.63 -31.01
CA GLU A 161 -0.45 40.08 -31.05
C GLU A 161 0.72 40.52 -31.94
N GLU A 162 0.32 41.31 -32.94
CA GLU A 162 1.10 41.90 -34.04
C GLU A 162 2.17 42.88 -33.56
#